data_AF-A0A914E5G0-F1
#
_entry.id   AF-A0A914E5G0-F1
#
_cell.length_a   1.000
_cell.length_b   1.000
_cell.length_c   1.000
_cell.angle_alpha   90.00
_cell.angle_beta   90.00
_cell.angle_gamma   90.00
#
_symmetry.space_group_name_H-M   'P 1'
#
loop_
_entity.id
_entity.type
_entity.pdbx_description
1 polymer ?
#
loop_
_entity_poly.entity_id
_entity_poly.type
_entity_poly.pdbx_seq_one_letter_code
_entity_poly.pdbx_strand_id
1 'polypeptide(L)'
;MLNQDSAPSHASVNENKEKFKGPIQTWLNDHFPDFIKKDEWPASSPNFGYSIWSLLEADVNAEEYNSVESLKNAISKAFERLPMEVINKAVDNWMKRLDDVIKAKGGHFE
;
A
#
# COMPACT_ATOMS: atom_id res chain seq x y z
N MET A 1 -3.40 2.19 -11.83
CA MET A 1 -3.09 0.84 -11.33
C MET A 1 -3.14 0.87 -9.81
N LEU A 2 -4.02 0.06 -9.21
CA LEU A 2 -4.09 -0.11 -7.75
C LEU A 2 -3.05 -1.15 -7.31
N ASN A 3 -2.42 -0.90 -6.17
CA ASN A 3 -1.38 -1.73 -5.60
C ASN A 3 -1.67 -1.97 -4.11
N GLN A 4 -1.74 -3.24 -3.71
CA GLN A 4 -1.97 -3.69 -2.33
C GLN A 4 -1.21 -5.00 -2.10
N ASP A 5 -0.73 -5.22 -0.87
CA ASP A 5 -0.03 -6.45 -0.51
C ASP A 5 -0.98 -7.67 -0.45
N SER A 6 -0.41 -8.87 -0.35
CA SER A 6 -1.17 -10.13 -0.29
C SER A 6 -1.59 -10.54 1.13
N ALA A 7 -1.82 -9.59 2.04
CA ALA A 7 -2.32 -9.90 3.38
C ALA A 7 -3.63 -10.73 3.30
N PRO A 8 -3.95 -11.62 4.26
CA PRO A 8 -5.09 -12.54 4.17
C PRO A 8 -6.44 -11.87 3.89
N SER A 9 -6.64 -10.64 4.36
CA SER A 9 -7.80 -9.80 4.04
C SER A 9 -7.82 -9.37 2.57
N HIS A 10 -6.67 -9.00 2.01
CA HIS A 10 -6.47 -8.49 0.63
C HIS A 10 -6.38 -9.61 -0.42
N ALA A 11 -5.99 -10.82 -0.01
CA ALA A 11 -5.94 -12.01 -0.86
C ALA A 11 -7.22 -12.85 -0.81
N SER A 12 -8.27 -12.37 -0.11
CA SER A 12 -9.50 -13.14 0.06
C SER A 12 -10.20 -13.39 -1.27
N VAL A 13 -10.42 -14.68 -1.55
CA VAL A 13 -11.14 -15.21 -2.74
C VAL A 13 -12.44 -15.91 -2.36
N ASN A 14 -12.84 -15.82 -1.08
CA ASN A 14 -13.92 -16.63 -0.52
C ASN A 14 -15.29 -16.29 -1.13
N GLU A 15 -15.93 -17.31 -1.69
CA GLU A 15 -17.13 -17.26 -2.54
C GLU A 15 -18.43 -17.04 -1.76
N ASN A 16 -18.33 -16.95 -0.42
CA ASN A 16 -19.49 -16.88 0.45
C ASN A 16 -20.08 -15.47 0.49
N LYS A 17 -20.91 -15.19 -0.52
CA LYS A 17 -21.57 -13.90 -0.82
C LYS A 17 -22.47 -13.35 0.30
N GLU A 18 -22.73 -14.13 1.35
CA GLU A 18 -23.65 -13.73 2.44
C GLU A 18 -22.98 -12.91 3.54
N LYS A 19 -21.65 -13.01 3.72
CA LYS A 19 -20.96 -12.37 4.88
C LYS A 19 -20.10 -11.16 4.50
N PHE A 20 -19.68 -11.08 3.24
CA PHE A 20 -18.96 -9.97 2.62
C PHE A 20 -19.52 -9.79 1.21
N LYS A 21 -19.56 -8.57 0.65
CA LYS A 21 -20.07 -8.27 -0.72
C LYS A 21 -19.18 -8.86 -1.84
N GLY A 22 -18.79 -10.13 -1.72
CA GLY A 22 -17.81 -10.82 -2.56
C GLY A 22 -16.40 -10.78 -1.96
N PRO A 23 -15.52 -11.70 -2.42
CA PRO A 23 -14.11 -11.63 -2.10
C PRO A 23 -13.48 -10.32 -2.59
N ILE A 24 -12.51 -9.79 -1.86
CA ILE A 24 -11.86 -8.51 -2.21
C ILE A 24 -11.29 -8.53 -3.64
N GLN A 25 -10.76 -9.68 -4.09
CA GLN A 25 -10.24 -9.86 -5.44
C GLN A 25 -11.34 -9.74 -6.50
N THR A 26 -12.56 -10.22 -6.22
CA THR A 26 -13.71 -10.06 -7.13
C THR A 26 -14.14 -8.61 -7.19
N TRP A 27 -14.29 -7.94 -6.05
CA TRP A 27 -14.66 -6.54 -6.02
C TRP A 27 -13.62 -5.66 -6.72
N LEU A 28 -12.34 -5.91 -6.51
CA LEU A 28 -11.24 -5.22 -7.19
C LEU A 28 -11.26 -5.47 -8.69
N ASN A 29 -11.49 -6.71 -9.14
CA ASN A 29 -11.57 -7.02 -10.56
C ASN A 29 -12.75 -6.29 -11.25
N ASP A 30 -13.87 -6.11 -10.56
CA ASP A 30 -15.05 -5.42 -11.12
C ASP A 30 -14.87 -3.89 -11.19
N HIS A 31 -14.07 -3.28 -10.32
CA HIS A 31 -13.95 -1.82 -10.19
C HIS A 31 -12.59 -1.25 -10.65
N PHE A 32 -11.55 -2.08 -10.62
CA PHE A 32 -10.17 -1.73 -10.92
C PHE A 32 -9.51 -2.86 -11.73
N PRO A 33 -9.89 -3.06 -13.00
CA PRO A 33 -9.42 -4.21 -13.78
C PRO A 33 -7.89 -4.27 -13.94
N ASP A 34 -7.21 -3.12 -13.84
CA ASP A 34 -5.75 -2.99 -13.90
C ASP A 34 -5.07 -3.03 -12.51
N PHE A 35 -5.62 -3.75 -11.54
CA PHE A 35 -4.96 -3.99 -10.25
C PHE A 35 -4.04 -5.21 -10.32
N ILE A 36 -3.00 -5.23 -9.49
CA ILE A 36 -2.12 -6.40 -9.37
C ILE A 36 -2.85 -7.48 -8.57
N LYS A 37 -3.10 -8.63 -9.18
CA LYS A 37 -3.80 -9.74 -8.52
C LYS A 37 -2.89 -10.40 -7.49
N LYS A 38 -3.51 -11.12 -6.55
CA LYS A 38 -2.77 -11.79 -5.46
C LYS A 38 -1.68 -12.77 -5.95
N ASP A 39 -1.85 -13.36 -7.13
CA ASP A 39 -0.95 -14.33 -7.76
C ASP A 39 0.13 -13.67 -8.62
N GLU A 40 -0.07 -12.42 -8.98
CA GLU A 40 0.91 -11.57 -9.66
C GLU A 40 1.81 -10.83 -8.66
N TRP A 41 1.42 -10.78 -7.38
CA TRP A 41 2.21 -10.18 -6.32
C TRP A 41 3.40 -11.06 -5.92
N PRO A 42 4.65 -10.56 -5.98
CA PRO A 42 5.82 -11.33 -5.57
C PRO A 42 5.77 -11.67 -4.08
N ALA A 43 5.99 -12.95 -3.75
CA ALA A 43 6.05 -13.43 -2.37
C ALA A 43 7.21 -12.76 -1.60
N SER A 44 7.00 -12.41 -0.33
CA SER A 44 8.00 -11.75 0.54
C SER A 44 8.50 -10.38 0.05
N SER A 45 7.78 -9.75 -0.87
CA SER A 45 7.96 -8.36 -1.25
C SER A 45 7.70 -7.44 -0.05
N PRO A 46 8.67 -6.62 0.41
CA PRO A 46 8.42 -5.58 1.41
C PRO A 46 7.23 -4.72 0.98
N ASN A 47 6.41 -4.26 1.93
CA ASN A 47 5.32 -3.36 1.61
C ASN A 47 5.93 -2.05 1.06
N PHE A 48 5.83 -1.84 -0.25
CA PHE A 48 6.64 -0.86 -0.96
C PHE A 48 6.12 0.59 -0.82
N GLY A 49 5.07 0.81 -0.02
CA GLY A 49 4.61 2.13 0.44
C GLY A 49 5.40 2.72 1.61
N TYR A 50 6.50 2.06 2.02
CA TYR A 50 7.28 2.43 3.20
C TYR A 50 7.76 3.89 3.20
N SER A 51 8.06 4.48 2.03
CA SER A 51 8.62 5.83 1.94
C SER A 51 7.66 6.93 2.43
N ILE A 52 6.39 6.89 2.02
CA ILE A 52 5.41 7.90 2.46
C ILE A 52 5.05 7.65 3.92
N TRP A 53 4.84 6.40 4.31
CA TRP A 53 4.50 6.05 5.69
C TRP A 53 5.60 6.44 6.68
N SER A 54 6.89 6.18 6.37
CA SER A 54 8.00 6.60 7.23
C SER A 54 8.11 8.12 7.37
N LEU A 55 7.78 8.89 6.33
CA LEU A 55 7.78 10.36 6.40
C LEU A 55 6.63 10.87 7.28
N LEU A 56 5.43 10.32 7.11
CA LEU A 56 4.29 10.66 7.96
C LEU A 56 4.54 10.26 9.41
N GLU A 57 5.11 9.08 9.63
CA GLU A 57 5.44 8.58 10.97
C GLU A 57 6.46 9.49 11.65
N ALA A 58 7.53 9.90 10.94
CA ALA A 58 8.55 10.80 11.48
C ALA A 58 7.99 12.19 11.84
N ASP A 59 7.06 12.73 11.05
CA ASP A 59 6.42 14.03 11.31
C ASP A 59 5.39 13.94 12.45
N VAL A 60 4.50 12.96 12.39
CA VAL A 60 3.38 12.83 13.33
C VAL A 60 3.86 12.34 14.69
N ASN A 61 4.77 11.36 14.76
CA ASN A 61 5.24 10.83 16.05
C ASN A 61 6.19 11.78 16.81
N ALA A 62 6.48 12.96 16.28
CA ALA A 62 7.21 14.01 17.00
C ALA A 62 6.39 14.62 18.14
N GLU A 63 5.06 14.42 18.15
CA GLU A 63 4.15 14.93 19.17
C GLU A 63 3.28 13.80 19.78
N GLU A 64 2.85 13.98 21.03
CA GLU A 64 1.89 13.08 21.68
C GLU A 64 0.45 13.50 21.40
N TYR A 65 -0.44 12.53 21.20
CA TYR A 65 -1.86 12.76 20.92
C TYR A 65 -2.76 12.09 21.95
N ASN A 66 -3.66 12.87 22.56
CA ASN A 66 -4.56 12.40 23.62
C ASN A 66 -5.88 11.80 23.10
N SER A 67 -6.05 11.72 21.77
CA SER A 67 -7.23 11.13 21.15
C SER A 67 -6.94 10.58 19.76
N VAL A 68 -7.75 9.61 19.36
CA VAL A 68 -7.75 9.09 17.98
C VAL A 68 -8.09 10.19 16.98
N GLU A 69 -8.97 11.12 17.34
CA GLU A 69 -9.39 12.21 16.45
C GLU A 69 -8.25 13.23 16.21
N SER A 70 -7.51 13.59 17.26
CA SER A 70 -6.32 14.45 17.11
C SER A 70 -5.25 13.77 16.26
N LEU A 71 -5.04 12.46 16.42
CA LEU A 71 -4.08 11.71 15.61
C LEU A 71 -4.49 11.66 14.13
N LYS A 72 -5.76 11.36 13.83
CA LYS A 72 -6.28 11.38 12.45
C LYS A 72 -6.06 12.74 11.79
N ASN A 73 -6.39 13.82 12.49
CA ASN A 73 -6.20 15.18 11.98
C ASN A 73 -4.73 15.52 11.76
N ALA A 74 -3.83 15.05 12.63
CA ALA A 74 -2.39 15.23 12.45
C ALA A 74 -1.87 14.49 11.21
N ILE A 75 -2.26 13.23 11.01
CA ILE A 75 -1.88 12.43 9.83
C ILE A 75 -2.39 13.10 8.55
N SER A 76 -3.65 13.55 8.51
CA SER A 76 -4.20 14.23 7.33
C SER A 76 -3.43 15.51 7.00
N LYS A 77 -3.13 16.34 8.00
CA LYS A 77 -2.35 17.57 7.81
C LYS A 77 -0.92 17.27 7.36
N ALA A 78 -0.27 16.26 7.94
CA ALA A 78 1.06 15.83 7.53
C ALA A 78 1.07 15.41 6.06
N PHE A 79 0.06 14.64 5.65
CA PHE A 79 -0.10 14.22 4.26
C PHE A 79 -0.36 15.40 3.31
N GLU A 80 -1.23 16.35 3.66
CA GLU A 80 -1.49 17.55 2.87
C GLU A 80 -0.26 18.45 2.70
N ARG A 81 0.67 18.43 3.67
CA ARG A 81 1.94 19.16 3.60
C ARG A 81 3.00 18.47 2.74
N LEU A 82 2.84 17.18 2.40
CA LEU A 82 3.83 16.48 1.61
C LEU A 82 3.95 17.12 0.22
N PRO A 83 5.15 17.53 -0.20
CA PRO A 83 5.35 18.03 -1.55
C PRO A 83 4.96 16.97 -2.57
N MET A 84 4.24 17.36 -3.62
CA MET A 84 3.85 16.44 -4.70
C MET A 84 5.08 15.76 -5.34
N GLU A 85 6.24 16.42 -5.36
CA GLU A 85 7.50 15.83 -5.81
C GLU A 85 7.89 14.59 -4.99
N VAL A 86 7.68 14.59 -3.67
CA VAL A 86 7.96 13.44 -2.80
C VAL A 86 7.03 12.27 -3.13
N ILE A 87 5.75 12.57 -3.37
CA ILE A 87 4.75 11.57 -3.79
C ILE A 87 5.15 10.97 -5.13
N ASN A 88 5.49 11.81 -6.11
CA ASN A 88 5.94 11.38 -7.44
C ASN A 88 7.19 10.49 -7.33
N LYS A 89 8.20 10.90 -6.56
CA LYS A 89 9.40 10.08 -6.32
C LYS A 89 9.08 8.74 -5.68
N ALA A 90 8.13 8.69 -4.75
CA ALA A 90 7.69 7.43 -4.16
C ALA A 90 7.03 6.50 -5.20
N VAL A 91 6.20 7.06 -6.08
CA VAL A 91 5.56 6.34 -7.19
C VAL A 91 6.58 5.88 -8.26
N ASP A 92 7.57 6.71 -8.60
CA ASP A 92 8.61 6.35 -9.56
C ASP A 92 9.53 5.26 -8.98
N ASN A 93 9.87 5.37 -7.70
CA ASN A 93 10.68 4.37 -7.01
C ASN A 93 9.97 3.02 -6.95
N TRP A 94 8.63 3.00 -6.90
CA TRP A 94 7.85 1.77 -6.98
C TRP A 94 8.14 1.00 -8.28
N MET A 95 8.10 1.66 -9.44
CA MET A 95 8.37 1.00 -10.72
C MET A 95 9.81 0.46 -10.78
N LYS A 96 10.77 1.25 -10.29
CA LYS A 96 12.17 0.82 -10.23
C LYS A 96 12.37 -0.40 -9.33
N ARG A 97 11.73 -0.43 -8.16
CA ARG A 97 11.83 -1.57 -7.23
C ARG A 97 11.18 -2.83 -7.78
N LEU A 98 10.07 -2.72 -8.52
CA LEU A 98 9.50 -3.85 -9.23
C LEU A 98 10.50 -4.45 -10.23
N ASP A 99 11.17 -3.63 -11.03
CA ASP A 99 12.20 -4.09 -11.95
C ASP A 99 13.33 -4.83 -11.21
N ASP A 100 13.70 -4.34 -10.02
CA ASP A 100 14.75 -4.97 -9.21
C ASP A 100 14.29 -6.30 -8.59
N VAL A 101 13.02 -6.44 -8.18
CA VAL A 101 12.42 -7.74 -7.79
C VAL A 101 12.51 -8.73 -8.96
N ILE A 102 12.16 -8.29 -10.17
CA ILE A 102 12.17 -9.12 -11.38
C ILE A 102 13.60 -9.59 -11.68
N LYS A 103 14.59 -8.67 -11.65
CA LYS A 103 16.01 -9.00 -11.83
C LYS A 103 16.52 -9.96 -10.76
N ALA A 104 16.09 -9.78 -9.51
CA ALA A 104 16.44 -10.63 -8.38
C ALA A 104 15.68 -11.96 -8.39
N LYS A 105 14.75 -12.18 -9.33
CA LYS A 105 13.86 -13.36 -9.40
C LYS A 105 13.11 -13.61 -8.08
N GLY A 106 12.65 -12.54 -7.44
CA GLY A 106 12.00 -12.59 -6.12
C GLY A 106 12.96 -12.71 -4.93
N GLY A 107 14.28 -12.63 -5.15
CA GLY A 107 15.28 -12.52 -4.10
C GLY A 107 15.30 -11.15 -3.42
N HIS A 108 15.97 -11.07 -2.27
CA HIS A 108 16.17 -9.81 -1.56
C HIS A 108 17.17 -8.91 -2.28
N PHE A 109 16.94 -7.60 -2.28
CA PHE A 109 17.80 -6.57 -2.85
C PHE A 109 17.70 -5.30 -1.99
N GLU A 110 18.80 -4.54 -1.91
CA GLU A 110 18.90 -3.24 -1.22
C GLU A 110 18.73 -2.08 -2.21
#